data_AF-A0A4Q9KT40-F1
#
_entry.id   AF-A0A4Q9KT40-F1
#
_cell.length_a   1.000
_cell.length_b   1.000
_cell.length_c   1.000
_cell.angle_alpha   90.00
_cell.angle_beta   90.00
_cell.angle_gamma   90.00
#
_symmetry.space_group_name_H-M   'P 1'
#
loop_
_entity.id
_entity.type
_entity.pdbx_description
1 polymer ?
#
loop_
_entity_poly.entity_id
_entity_poly.type
_entity_poly.pdbx_seq_one_letter_code
_entity_poly.pdbx_strand_id
1 'polypeptide(L)'
;TVFPHVSLALRLKENGIIYKKDDVISYVIGIGDKNTHVSKRAYLPNERYKIDFNYYIEHQVLPSLFRLLSLYKGIHHENINKIFGVIKPIKYLPTKNITFITKCCETVQEASKNCKSCNKEIHINFYINKITEILRKKISNLYLTDYKCTECNLKYDTYTTVCYNCNFVNKYQPKNYEFDQFLYSVYVTFKELEMNEVSNLVLKCLNFSEYRKIDLEKYFGKEFMNYCENKNVF
;
A
#
# COMPACT_ATOMS: atom_id res chain seq x y z
N THR A 1 -11.04 -15.16 6.41
CA THR A 1 -9.81 -15.68 5.78
C THR A 1 -9.93 -17.18 5.71
N VAL A 2 -9.77 -17.81 4.53
CA VAL A 2 -9.88 -19.28 4.39
C VAL A 2 -8.47 -19.89 4.51
N PHE A 3 -8.28 -20.81 5.45
CA PHE A 3 -6.99 -21.45 5.69
C PHE A 3 -6.79 -22.68 4.77
N PRO A 4 -5.54 -22.99 4.34
CA PRO A 4 -5.25 -24.14 3.48
C PRO A 4 -5.74 -25.49 4.03
N HIS A 5 -5.48 -25.77 5.32
CA HIS A 5 -5.89 -27.02 5.97
C HIS A 5 -7.42 -27.14 6.07
N VAL A 6 -8.15 -26.05 6.33
CA VAL A 6 -9.61 -26.03 6.36
C VAL A 6 -10.18 -26.27 4.96
N SER A 7 -9.63 -25.61 3.95
CA SER A 7 -10.07 -25.78 2.56
C SER A 7 -9.82 -27.21 2.07
N LEU A 8 -8.72 -27.83 2.47
CA LEU A 8 -8.41 -29.23 2.17
C LEU A 8 -9.41 -30.17 2.87
N ALA A 9 -9.67 -29.96 4.16
CA ALA A 9 -10.63 -30.77 4.92
C ALA A 9 -12.02 -30.78 4.27
N LEU A 10 -12.49 -29.60 3.84
CA LEU A 10 -13.79 -29.46 3.16
C LEU A 10 -13.82 -30.22 1.84
N ARG A 11 -12.76 -30.12 1.02
CA ARG A 11 -12.64 -30.87 -0.24
C ARG A 11 -12.61 -32.38 0.00
N LEU A 12 -11.87 -32.83 1.02
CA LEU A 12 -11.75 -34.26 1.35
C LEU A 12 -13.07 -34.84 1.89
N LYS A 13 -13.88 -34.03 2.58
CA LYS A 13 -15.21 -34.40 3.04
C LYS A 13 -16.15 -34.75 1.88
N GLU A 14 -16.07 -34.01 0.76
CA GLU A 14 -16.83 -34.30 -0.47
C GLU A 14 -16.46 -35.68 -1.06
N ASN A 15 -15.23 -36.14 -0.81
CA ASN A 15 -14.71 -37.44 -1.23
C ASN A 15 -14.86 -38.53 -0.15
N GLY A 16 -15.66 -38.29 0.90
CA GLY A 16 -15.94 -39.27 1.95
C GLY A 16 -14.87 -39.36 3.06
N ILE A 17 -13.83 -38.53 3.03
CA ILE A 17 -12.79 -38.48 4.07
C ILE A 17 -13.15 -37.38 5.07
N ILE A 18 -13.48 -37.77 6.30
CA ILE A 18 -13.99 -36.85 7.33
C ILE A 18 -12.93 -36.66 8.41
N TYR A 19 -12.48 -35.41 8.59
CA TYR A 19 -11.68 -34.99 9.74
C TYR A 19 -12.56 -34.44 10.85
N LYS A 20 -12.24 -34.78 12.10
CA LYS A 20 -12.88 -34.30 13.30
C LYS A 20 -12.08 -33.14 13.92
N LYS A 21 -12.69 -32.52 14.93
CA LYS A 21 -11.97 -31.55 15.77
C LYS A 21 -10.75 -32.24 16.38
N ASP A 22 -9.63 -31.52 16.43
CA ASP A 22 -8.33 -31.94 16.96
C ASP A 22 -7.55 -32.94 16.09
N ASP A 23 -8.09 -33.36 14.95
CA ASP A 23 -7.32 -34.11 13.96
C ASP A 23 -6.29 -33.22 13.25
N VAL A 24 -5.11 -33.78 12.98
CA VAL A 24 -4.04 -33.10 12.24
C VAL A 24 -4.14 -33.43 10.75
N ILE A 25 -4.16 -32.38 9.93
CA ILE A 25 -4.21 -32.51 8.47
C ILE A 25 -2.85 -32.13 7.88
N SER A 26 -2.13 -33.13 7.39
CA SER A 26 -0.90 -32.93 6.62
C SER A 26 -1.24 -32.41 5.22
N TYR A 27 -0.62 -31.32 4.81
CA TYR A 27 -0.85 -30.75 3.49
C TYR A 27 0.43 -30.17 2.89
N VAL A 28 0.40 -30.03 1.57
CA VAL A 28 1.38 -29.27 0.80
C VAL A 28 0.68 -28.34 -0.19
N ILE A 29 1.39 -27.33 -0.67
CA ILE A 29 0.86 -26.36 -1.63
C ILE A 29 1.36 -26.69 -3.04
N GLY A 30 0.41 -26.98 -3.93
CA GLY A 30 0.67 -27.22 -5.33
C GLY A 30 0.58 -25.97 -6.20
N ILE A 31 1.04 -26.09 -7.44
CA ILE A 31 0.84 -25.09 -8.48
C ILE A 31 -0.66 -24.96 -8.75
N GLY A 32 -1.16 -23.74 -8.90
CA GLY A 32 -2.53 -23.47 -9.31
C GLY A 32 -2.59 -22.27 -10.23
N ASP A 33 -3.76 -22.06 -10.84
CA ASP A 33 -3.96 -20.95 -11.78
C ASP A 33 -3.75 -19.59 -11.11
N LYS A 34 -3.42 -18.58 -11.92
CA LYS A 34 -3.12 -17.21 -11.46
C LYS A 34 -4.22 -16.60 -10.58
N ASN A 35 -5.47 -17.06 -10.72
CA ASN A 35 -6.62 -16.55 -9.99
C ASN A 35 -7.08 -17.48 -8.84
N THR A 36 -6.42 -18.61 -8.64
CA THR A 36 -6.79 -19.58 -7.61
C THR A 36 -6.13 -19.21 -6.30
N HIS A 37 -6.96 -18.88 -5.30
CA HIS A 37 -6.48 -18.55 -3.97
C HIS A 37 -5.65 -19.69 -3.36
N VAL A 38 -4.56 -19.37 -2.65
CA VAL A 38 -3.60 -20.34 -2.10
C VAL A 38 -4.28 -21.44 -1.29
N SER A 39 -5.31 -21.10 -0.52
CA SER A 39 -6.05 -22.07 0.30
C SER A 39 -6.62 -23.23 -0.51
N LYS A 40 -7.04 -22.99 -1.76
CA LYS A 40 -7.60 -24.02 -2.65
C LYS A 40 -6.53 -24.88 -3.33
N ARG A 41 -5.26 -24.52 -3.19
CA ARG A 41 -4.11 -25.23 -3.77
C ARG A 41 -3.44 -26.17 -2.76
N ALA A 42 -4.12 -26.49 -1.66
CA ALA A 42 -3.66 -27.46 -0.68
C ALA A 42 -3.95 -28.89 -1.15
N TYR A 43 -3.00 -29.79 -0.98
CA TYR A 43 -3.09 -31.21 -1.34
C TYR A 43 -2.54 -32.08 -0.21
N LEU A 44 -3.04 -33.29 -0.05
CA LEU A 44 -2.41 -34.32 0.77
C LEU A 44 -1.08 -34.73 0.14
N PRO A 45 -0.04 -35.09 0.93
CA PRO A 45 1.26 -35.50 0.38
C PRO A 45 1.24 -36.69 -0.59
N ASN A 46 0.18 -37.52 -0.56
CA ASN A 46 0.01 -38.69 -1.40
C ASN A 46 -0.79 -38.42 -2.69
N GLU A 47 -1.38 -37.23 -2.85
CA GLU A 47 -2.07 -36.85 -4.08
C GLU A 47 -1.04 -36.60 -5.20
N ARG A 48 -1.47 -36.72 -6.46
CA ARG A 48 -0.64 -36.37 -7.61
C ARG A 48 -0.77 -34.89 -7.92
N TYR A 49 0.28 -34.10 -7.66
CA TYR A 49 0.33 -32.67 -7.93
C TYR A 49 1.77 -32.23 -8.26
N LYS A 50 1.91 -31.02 -8.79
CA LYS A 50 3.21 -30.35 -8.91
C LYS A 50 3.36 -29.35 -7.76
N ILE A 51 4.49 -29.41 -7.04
CA ILE A 51 4.77 -28.52 -5.91
C ILE A 51 5.02 -27.09 -6.39
N ASP A 52 4.44 -26.10 -5.71
CA ASP A 52 4.74 -24.68 -5.93
C ASP A 52 5.96 -24.27 -5.10
N PHE A 53 7.17 -24.54 -5.62
CA PHE A 53 8.42 -24.20 -4.91
C PHE A 53 8.54 -22.71 -4.61
N ASN A 54 8.05 -21.84 -5.50
CA ASN A 54 8.09 -20.39 -5.30
C ASN A 54 7.28 -19.98 -4.08
N TYR A 55 6.11 -20.59 -3.87
CA TYR A 55 5.31 -20.36 -2.67
C TYR A 55 6.13 -20.64 -1.39
N TYR A 56 6.82 -21.79 -1.32
CA TYR A 56 7.61 -22.16 -0.14
C TYR A 56 8.80 -21.21 0.09
N ILE A 57 9.51 -20.85 -0.98
CA ILE A 57 10.62 -19.89 -0.91
C ILE A 57 10.10 -18.55 -0.36
N GLU A 58 9.03 -18.01 -0.93
CA GLU A 58 8.53 -16.69 -0.59
C GLU A 58 7.83 -16.60 0.78
N HIS A 59 7.11 -17.65 1.18
CA HIS A 59 6.20 -17.60 2.33
C HIS A 59 6.71 -18.41 3.54
N GLN A 60 7.69 -19.29 3.38
CA GLN A 60 8.21 -20.12 4.48
C GLN A 60 9.71 -19.93 4.71
N VAL A 61 10.52 -20.01 3.64
CA VAL A 61 11.98 -19.90 3.74
C VAL A 61 12.41 -18.46 4.00
N LEU A 62 12.09 -17.54 3.09
CA LEU A 62 12.52 -16.15 3.16
C LEU A 62 12.06 -15.42 4.44
N PRO A 63 10.80 -15.55 4.91
CA PRO A 63 10.38 -14.87 6.14
C PRO A 63 11.15 -15.31 7.39
N SER A 64 11.51 -16.60 7.45
CA SER A 64 12.33 -17.15 8.53
C SER A 64 13.76 -16.62 8.45
N LEU A 65 14.33 -16.61 7.25
CA LEU A 65 15.68 -16.12 6.98
C LEU A 65 15.81 -14.62 7.28
N PHE A 66 14.85 -13.80 6.84
CA PHE A 66 14.83 -12.36 7.14
C PHE A 66 14.81 -12.07 8.63
N ARG A 67 14.06 -12.86 9.41
CA ARG A 67 14.02 -12.69 10.86
C ARG A 67 15.41 -12.86 11.49
N LEU A 68 16.14 -13.91 11.07
CA LEU A 68 17.50 -14.17 11.54
C LEU A 68 18.49 -13.09 11.09
N LEU A 69 18.42 -12.71 9.81
CA LEU A 69 19.39 -11.80 9.21
C LEU A 69 19.13 -10.32 9.52
N SER A 70 17.92 -9.94 9.91
CA SER A 70 17.55 -8.57 10.29
C SER A 70 18.37 -8.02 11.48
N LEU A 71 19.02 -8.89 12.24
CA LEU A 71 19.87 -8.54 13.37
C LEU A 71 21.26 -8.02 12.94
N TYR A 72 21.69 -8.30 11.71
CA TYR A 72 23.00 -7.92 11.20
C TYR A 72 22.91 -6.67 10.32
N LYS A 73 23.75 -5.67 10.61
CA LYS A 73 23.86 -4.45 9.79
C LYS A 73 24.47 -4.78 8.42
N GLY A 74 23.96 -4.16 7.35
CA GLY A 74 24.48 -4.31 5.98
C GLY A 74 23.89 -5.47 5.18
N ILE A 75 23.01 -6.28 5.77
CA ILE A 75 22.29 -7.31 5.02
C ILE A 75 20.95 -6.77 4.55
N HIS A 76 20.83 -6.59 3.23
CA HIS A 76 19.63 -6.07 2.58
C HIS A 76 18.75 -7.21 2.08
N HIS A 77 17.44 -7.15 2.37
CA HIS A 77 16.47 -8.17 1.93
C HIS A 77 16.44 -8.30 0.41
N GLU A 78 16.70 -7.23 -0.34
CA GLU A 78 16.78 -7.25 -1.81
C GLU A 78 17.88 -8.18 -2.31
N ASN A 79 19.05 -8.19 -1.67
CA ASN A 79 20.17 -9.05 -2.08
C ASN A 79 19.84 -10.52 -1.83
N ILE A 80 19.19 -10.81 -0.69
CA ILE A 80 18.73 -12.18 -0.39
C ILE A 80 17.66 -12.62 -1.38
N ASN A 81 16.68 -11.77 -1.70
CA ASN A 81 15.65 -12.09 -2.70
C ASN A 81 16.28 -12.46 -4.05
N LYS A 82 17.34 -11.76 -4.48
CA LYS A 82 18.08 -12.07 -5.72
C LYS A 82 18.71 -13.47 -5.68
N ILE A 83 19.30 -13.89 -4.56
CA ILE A 83 19.90 -15.23 -4.40
C ILE A 83 18.84 -16.32 -4.63
N PHE A 84 17.63 -16.11 -4.12
CA PHE A 84 16.51 -17.05 -4.28
C PHE A 84 15.72 -16.86 -5.59
N GLY A 85 16.17 -15.99 -6.50
CA GLY A 85 15.49 -15.72 -7.77
C GLY A 85 14.13 -15.05 -7.62
N VAL A 86 13.82 -14.49 -6.44
CA VAL A 86 12.53 -13.84 -6.16
C VAL A 86 12.60 -12.40 -6.66
N ILE A 87 12.11 -12.18 -7.88
CA ILE A 87 11.93 -10.84 -8.43
C ILE A 87 10.60 -10.31 -7.90
N LYS A 88 10.64 -9.65 -6.74
CA LYS A 88 9.47 -8.86 -6.33
C LYS A 88 9.36 -7.70 -7.31
N PRO A 89 8.24 -7.55 -8.04
CA PRO A 89 8.03 -6.33 -8.79
C PRO A 89 8.13 -5.20 -7.79
N ILE A 90 9.00 -4.22 -8.08
CA ILE A 90 8.94 -2.93 -7.40
C ILE A 90 7.48 -2.53 -7.54
N LYS A 91 6.75 -2.54 -6.42
CA LYS A 91 5.38 -2.01 -6.40
C LYS A 91 5.55 -0.51 -6.58
N TYR A 92 5.70 -0.08 -7.84
CA TYR A 92 5.26 1.24 -8.20
C TYR A 92 3.81 1.29 -7.73
N LEU A 93 3.55 2.09 -6.69
CA LEU A 93 2.17 2.35 -6.31
C LEU A 93 1.50 2.80 -7.61
N PRO A 94 0.41 2.14 -8.05
CA PRO A 94 -0.28 2.56 -9.24
C PRO A 94 -0.65 4.03 -9.03
N THR A 95 -0.20 4.90 -9.93
CA THR A 95 -0.73 6.25 -10.08
C THR A 95 -2.22 6.08 -10.35
N LYS A 96 -3.02 6.08 -9.29
CA LYS A 96 -4.46 5.93 -9.42
C LYS A 96 -4.95 7.18 -10.13
N ASN A 97 -5.25 7.05 -11.42
CA ASN A 97 -5.92 8.09 -12.18
C ASN A 97 -7.24 8.43 -11.48
N ILE A 98 -7.43 9.70 -11.14
CA ILE A 98 -8.64 10.15 -10.46
C ILE A 98 -9.77 10.16 -11.46
N THR A 99 -10.90 9.56 -11.07
CA THR A 99 -12.11 9.54 -11.87
C THR A 99 -13.16 10.47 -11.28
N PHE A 100 -13.96 11.04 -12.16
CA PHE A 100 -15.00 12.00 -11.88
C PHE A 100 -16.30 11.56 -12.56
N ILE A 101 -17.42 11.82 -11.90
CA ILE A 101 -18.76 11.65 -12.47
C ILE A 101 -19.15 12.99 -13.09
N THR A 102 -19.30 13.04 -14.40
CA THR A 102 -19.65 14.28 -15.10
C THR A 102 -21.09 14.69 -14.81
N LYS A 103 -21.36 15.99 -14.70
CA LYS A 103 -22.73 16.51 -14.46
C LYS A 103 -23.67 16.33 -15.65
N CYS A 104 -23.12 16.22 -16.86
CA CYS A 104 -23.91 16.23 -18.09
C CYS A 104 -24.46 14.85 -18.46
N CYS A 105 -23.69 13.78 -18.27
CA CYS A 105 -24.07 12.42 -18.64
C CYS A 105 -24.01 11.43 -17.47
N GLU A 106 -23.61 11.88 -16.28
CA GLU A 106 -23.40 11.04 -15.09
C GLU A 106 -22.43 9.87 -15.33
N THR A 107 -21.55 10.01 -16.32
CA THR A 107 -20.57 8.98 -16.67
C THR A 107 -19.27 9.18 -15.90
N VAL A 108 -18.71 8.05 -15.46
CA VAL A 108 -17.40 7.99 -14.81
C VAL A 108 -16.32 8.12 -15.87
N GLN A 109 -15.47 9.13 -15.75
CA GLN A 109 -14.32 9.34 -16.63
C GLN A 109 -13.14 9.94 -15.88
N GLU A 110 -11.95 9.85 -16.47
CA GLU A 110 -10.77 10.59 -16.02
C GLU A 110 -10.92 12.09 -16.29
N ALA A 111 -10.03 12.90 -15.71
CA ALA A 111 -9.98 14.33 -15.98
C ALA A 111 -9.73 14.59 -17.48
N SER A 112 -10.53 15.46 -18.09
CA SER A 112 -10.38 15.88 -19.49
C SER A 112 -11.11 17.19 -19.72
N LYS A 113 -10.76 17.93 -20.78
CA LYS A 113 -11.43 19.19 -21.14
C LYS A 113 -12.91 18.96 -21.52
N ASN A 114 -13.26 17.78 -22.02
CA ASN A 114 -14.60 17.45 -22.53
C ASN A 114 -15.14 16.15 -21.93
N CYS A 115 -16.47 16.02 -21.87
CA CYS A 115 -17.15 14.79 -21.49
C CYS A 115 -16.97 13.72 -22.57
N LYS A 116 -16.59 12.49 -22.18
CA LYS A 116 -16.41 11.37 -23.11
C LYS A 116 -17.70 10.97 -23.85
N SER A 117 -18.86 11.18 -23.23
CA SER A 117 -20.15 10.71 -23.76
C SER A 117 -20.85 11.73 -24.66
N CYS A 118 -20.82 13.02 -24.30
CA CYS A 118 -21.53 14.07 -25.05
C CYS A 118 -20.61 15.15 -25.64
N ASN A 119 -19.30 15.04 -25.46
CA ASN A 119 -18.28 15.99 -25.89
C ASN A 119 -18.46 17.43 -25.38
N LYS A 120 -19.41 17.70 -24.48
CA LYS A 120 -19.57 19.00 -23.84
C LYS A 120 -18.35 19.34 -23.00
N GLU A 121 -17.93 20.61 -23.09
CA GLU A 121 -16.83 21.13 -22.29
C GLU A 121 -17.16 21.06 -20.79
N ILE A 122 -16.18 20.64 -19.99
CA ILE A 122 -16.31 20.55 -18.54
C ILE A 122 -15.67 21.79 -17.94
N HIS A 123 -16.51 22.66 -17.38
CA HIS A 123 -16.05 23.91 -16.78
C HIS A 123 -15.07 23.68 -15.62
N ILE A 124 -13.99 24.47 -15.55
CA ILE A 124 -12.92 24.32 -14.55
C ILE A 124 -13.41 24.34 -13.10
N ASN A 125 -14.39 25.20 -12.77
CA ASN A 125 -15.08 25.23 -11.47
C ASN A 125 -15.62 23.87 -10.99
N PHE A 126 -16.03 22.98 -11.90
CA PHE A 126 -16.43 21.62 -11.54
C PHE A 126 -15.27 20.86 -10.90
N TYR A 127 -14.09 20.93 -11.52
CA TYR A 127 -12.88 20.29 -11.01
C TYR A 127 -12.38 20.92 -9.72
N ILE A 128 -12.39 22.25 -9.61
CA ILE A 128 -12.02 22.95 -8.38
C ILE A 128 -12.86 22.45 -7.20
N ASN A 129 -14.19 22.42 -7.35
CA ASN A 129 -15.08 21.95 -6.29
C ASN A 129 -14.84 20.49 -5.94
N LYS A 130 -14.74 19.60 -6.95
CA LYS A 130 -14.53 18.16 -6.73
C LYS A 130 -13.18 17.85 -6.08
N ILE A 131 -12.11 18.49 -6.54
CA ILE A 131 -10.78 18.33 -5.95
C ILE A 131 -10.76 18.87 -4.52
N THR A 132 -11.41 19.99 -4.24
CA THR A 132 -11.51 20.53 -2.88
C THR A 132 -12.23 19.58 -1.94
N GLU A 133 -13.35 18.98 -2.36
CA GLU A 133 -14.08 17.95 -1.60
C GLU A 133 -13.18 16.73 -1.32
N ILE A 134 -12.49 16.23 -2.35
CA ILE A 134 -11.61 15.06 -2.24
C ILE A 134 -10.43 15.35 -1.29
N LEU A 135 -9.81 16.53 -1.42
CA LEU A 135 -8.70 16.96 -0.58
C LEU A 135 -9.14 17.06 0.87
N ARG A 136 -10.28 17.73 1.15
CA ARG A 136 -10.83 17.82 2.51
C ARG A 136 -11.03 16.43 3.11
N LYS A 137 -11.68 15.51 2.39
CA LYS A 137 -11.92 14.14 2.86
C LYS A 137 -10.61 13.39 3.15
N LYS A 138 -9.61 13.51 2.27
CA LYS A 138 -8.32 12.85 2.45
C LYS A 138 -7.51 13.46 3.59
N ILE A 139 -7.53 14.78 3.75
CA ILE A 139 -6.89 15.48 4.87
C ILE A 139 -7.56 15.07 6.19
N SER A 140 -8.89 15.09 6.27
CA SER A 140 -9.61 14.59 7.43
C SER A 140 -9.18 13.16 7.76
N ASN A 141 -9.12 12.27 6.77
CA ASN A 141 -8.67 10.89 6.96
C ASN A 141 -7.20 10.75 7.38
N LEU A 142 -6.32 11.68 6.98
CA LEU A 142 -4.90 11.68 7.37
C LEU A 142 -4.73 12.03 8.85
N TYR A 143 -5.61 12.91 9.36
CA TYR A 143 -5.59 13.39 10.73
C TYR A 143 -6.68 12.77 11.62
N LEU A 144 -7.38 11.73 11.15
CA LEU A 144 -8.31 10.96 11.98
C LEU A 144 -7.52 10.37 13.17
N THR A 145 -7.89 10.79 14.37
CA THR A 145 -7.29 10.31 15.63
C THR A 145 -7.96 9.04 16.14
N ASP A 146 -9.18 8.75 15.68
CA ASP A 146 -9.96 7.59 16.06
C ASP A 146 -9.22 6.31 15.69
N TYR A 147 -8.82 5.56 16.72
CA TYR A 147 -8.09 4.33 16.58
C TYR A 147 -8.96 3.15 16.99
N LYS A 148 -8.95 2.07 16.21
CA LYS A 148 -9.62 0.83 16.54
C LYS A 148 -8.58 -0.28 16.68
N CYS A 149 -8.54 -0.92 17.85
CA CYS A 149 -7.65 -2.06 18.08
C CYS A 149 -7.99 -3.19 17.09
N THR A 150 -6.97 -3.71 16.39
CA THR A 150 -7.15 -4.77 15.40
C THR A 150 -7.51 -6.12 16.02
N GLU A 151 -7.11 -6.36 17.27
CA GLU A 151 -7.36 -7.63 17.96
C GLU A 151 -8.72 -7.64 18.68
N CYS A 152 -8.98 -6.64 19.55
CA CYS A 152 -10.19 -6.62 20.39
C CYS A 152 -11.29 -5.68 19.89
N ASN A 153 -11.09 -4.98 18.77
CA ASN A 153 -12.06 -4.07 18.15
C ASN A 153 -12.50 -2.87 19.00
N LEU A 154 -11.88 -2.62 20.16
CA LEU A 154 -12.18 -1.46 21.00
C LEU A 154 -11.72 -0.17 20.31
N LYS A 155 -12.57 0.85 20.35
CA LYS A 155 -12.31 2.18 19.78
C LYS A 155 -11.73 3.11 20.83
N TYR A 156 -10.81 3.95 20.41
CA TYR A 156 -10.18 5.00 21.18
C TYR A 156 -10.32 6.30 20.40
N ASP A 157 -10.55 7.41 21.12
CA ASP A 157 -10.66 8.75 20.51
C ASP A 157 -9.30 9.31 20.06
N THR A 158 -8.21 8.67 20.51
CA THR A 158 -6.84 9.01 20.17
C THR A 158 -6.05 7.75 19.77
N TYR A 159 -5.01 7.96 18.97
CA TYR A 159 -4.09 6.89 18.61
C TYR A 159 -3.30 6.45 19.84
N THR A 160 -3.39 5.16 20.19
CA THR A 160 -2.59 4.57 21.25
C THR A 160 -1.57 3.60 20.66
N THR A 161 -0.33 3.65 21.14
CA THR A 161 0.74 2.71 20.75
C THR A 161 0.49 1.31 21.30
N VAL A 162 -0.30 1.21 22.38
CA VAL A 162 -0.71 -0.03 23.01
C VAL A 162 -2.21 0.02 23.29
N CYS A 163 -2.91 -1.08 23.01
CA CYS A 163 -4.30 -1.23 23.39
C CYS A 163 -4.42 -1.40 24.91
N TYR A 164 -5.15 -0.53 25.61
CA TYR A 164 -5.35 -0.61 27.06
C TYR A 164 -6.16 -1.83 27.53
N ASN A 165 -6.89 -2.48 26.61
CA ASN A 165 -7.70 -3.66 26.94
C ASN A 165 -6.95 -4.99 26.73
N CYS A 166 -6.23 -5.15 25.61
CA CYS A 166 -5.58 -6.43 25.26
C CYS A 166 -4.05 -6.35 25.17
N ASN A 167 -3.46 -5.21 25.53
CA ASN A 167 -2.01 -4.96 25.49
C ASN A 167 -1.35 -5.17 24.11
N PHE A 168 -2.13 -5.23 23.04
CA PHE A 168 -1.60 -5.35 21.68
C PHE A 168 -0.84 -4.08 21.28
N VAL A 169 0.37 -4.26 20.74
CA VAL A 169 1.23 -3.17 20.28
C VAL A 169 0.81 -2.76 18.87
N ASN A 170 0.28 -1.56 18.76
CA ASN A 170 -0.23 -1.02 17.52
C ASN A 170 0.93 -0.43 16.71
N LYS A 171 1.07 -0.89 15.46
CA LYS A 171 1.99 -0.28 14.51
C LYS A 171 1.32 0.91 13.83
N TYR A 172 1.77 2.12 14.14
CA TYR A 172 1.32 3.31 13.44
C TYR A 172 1.83 3.24 12.01
N GLN A 173 0.92 3.27 11.04
CA GLN A 173 1.28 3.39 9.64
C GLN A 173 0.93 4.80 9.17
N PRO A 174 1.92 5.71 9.06
CA PRO A 174 1.67 7.04 8.55
C PRO A 174 1.20 6.96 7.10
N LYS A 175 0.09 7.61 6.79
CA LYS A 175 -0.46 7.69 5.42
C LYS A 175 0.09 8.87 4.62
N ASN A 176 1.08 9.58 5.16
CA ASN A 176 1.66 10.79 4.57
C ASN A 176 2.21 10.51 3.17
N TYR A 177 3.00 9.44 3.00
CA TYR A 177 3.56 9.09 1.69
C TYR A 177 2.48 8.81 0.64
N GLU A 178 1.44 8.04 0.98
CA GLU A 178 0.33 7.76 0.06
C GLU A 178 -0.46 9.02 -0.31
N PHE A 179 -0.62 9.94 0.65
CA PHE A 179 -1.25 11.23 0.41
C PHE A 179 -0.42 12.11 -0.52
N ASP A 180 0.91 12.06 -0.43
CA ASP A 180 1.83 12.85 -1.25
C ASP A 180 1.88 12.38 -2.68
N GLN A 181 1.93 11.06 -2.86
CA GLN A 181 1.82 10.44 -4.17
C GLN A 181 0.50 10.81 -4.84
N PHE A 182 -0.59 10.83 -4.06
CA PHE A 182 -1.88 11.31 -4.55
C PHE A 182 -1.84 12.80 -4.96
N LEU A 183 -1.32 13.69 -4.11
CA LEU A 183 -1.25 15.11 -4.44
C LEU A 183 -0.41 15.36 -5.70
N TYR A 184 0.73 14.68 -5.81
CA TYR A 184 1.60 14.79 -6.98
C TYR A 184 0.90 14.28 -8.24
N SER A 185 0.21 13.14 -8.17
CA SER A 185 -0.51 12.61 -9.34
C SER A 185 -1.62 13.57 -9.80
N VAL A 186 -2.38 14.18 -8.87
CA VAL A 186 -3.40 15.18 -9.22
C VAL A 186 -2.74 16.38 -9.89
N TYR A 187 -1.66 16.90 -9.31
CA TYR A 187 -0.95 18.07 -9.83
C TYR A 187 -0.46 17.85 -11.25
N VAL A 188 0.18 16.70 -11.52
CA VAL A 188 0.67 16.36 -12.87
C VAL A 188 -0.50 16.26 -13.86
N THR A 189 -1.57 15.53 -13.53
CA THR A 189 -2.74 15.37 -14.42
C THR A 189 -3.34 16.73 -14.81
N PHE A 190 -3.58 17.63 -13.85
CA PHE A 190 -4.18 18.93 -14.16
C PHE A 190 -3.21 19.92 -14.79
N LYS A 191 -1.90 19.73 -14.61
CA LYS A 191 -0.86 20.49 -15.32
C LYS A 191 -0.79 20.10 -16.79
N GLU A 192 -0.83 18.80 -17.09
CA GLU A 192 -0.87 18.28 -18.48
C GLU A 192 -2.14 18.71 -19.23
N LEU A 193 -3.26 18.85 -18.52
CA LEU A 193 -4.51 19.37 -19.07
C LEU A 193 -4.56 20.91 -19.19
N GLU A 194 -3.48 21.61 -18.82
CA GLU A 194 -3.37 23.08 -18.82
C GLU A 194 -4.42 23.79 -17.91
N MET A 195 -4.94 23.08 -16.90
CA MET A 195 -5.91 23.61 -15.95
C MET A 195 -5.19 24.21 -14.73
N ASN A 196 -4.51 25.34 -14.97
CA ASN A 196 -3.60 25.98 -14.00
C ASN A 196 -4.23 26.31 -12.64
N GLU A 197 -5.53 26.63 -12.61
CA GLU A 197 -6.23 26.95 -11.36
C GLU A 197 -6.32 25.74 -10.42
N VAL A 198 -6.60 24.56 -10.97
CA VAL A 198 -6.69 23.31 -10.22
C VAL A 198 -5.29 22.84 -9.81
N SER A 199 -4.31 22.91 -10.72
CA SER A 199 -2.93 22.51 -10.40
C SER A 199 -2.32 23.41 -9.32
N ASN A 200 -2.57 24.72 -9.35
CA ASN A 200 -2.13 25.67 -8.33
C ASN A 200 -2.80 25.42 -6.97
N LEU A 201 -4.08 25.05 -6.95
CA LEU A 201 -4.78 24.66 -5.71
C LEU A 201 -4.08 23.46 -5.06
N VAL A 202 -3.76 22.43 -5.84
CA VAL A 202 -3.07 21.23 -5.34
C VAL A 202 -1.62 21.55 -4.94
N LEU A 203 -0.93 22.42 -5.68
CA LEU A 203 0.42 22.86 -5.38
C LEU A 203 0.51 23.58 -4.04
N LYS A 204 -0.49 24.41 -3.70
CA LYS A 204 -0.58 25.01 -2.36
C LYS A 204 -0.62 23.92 -1.28
N CYS A 205 -1.48 22.90 -1.44
CA CYS A 205 -1.54 21.78 -0.50
C CYS A 205 -0.22 20.98 -0.41
N LEU A 206 0.49 20.80 -1.52
CA LEU A 206 1.83 20.20 -1.54
C LEU A 206 2.85 21.03 -0.75
N ASN A 207 2.76 22.35 -0.80
CA ASN A 207 3.68 23.26 -0.11
C ASN A 207 3.39 23.38 1.41
N PHE A 208 2.13 23.29 1.83
CA PHE A 208 1.71 23.47 3.24
C PHE A 208 1.99 22.28 4.16
N SER A 209 2.53 21.17 3.65
CA SER A 209 2.85 20.06 4.54
C SER A 209 4.15 20.31 5.32
N GLU A 210 4.05 21.08 6.40
CA GLU A 210 5.18 21.59 7.20
C GLU A 210 6.10 20.50 7.75
N TYR A 211 5.58 19.30 8.05
CA TYR A 211 6.39 18.20 8.60
C TYR A 211 7.24 17.44 7.57
N ARG A 212 7.37 17.93 6.33
CA ARG A 212 8.01 17.18 5.22
C ARG A 212 9.33 17.77 4.70
N LYS A 213 9.65 19.01 5.07
CA LYS A 213 10.94 19.62 4.78
C LYS A 213 11.67 19.81 6.10
N ILE A 214 12.56 18.88 6.42
CA ILE A 214 13.57 19.15 7.44
C ILE A 214 14.53 20.11 6.78
N ASP A 215 14.50 21.35 7.24
CA ASP A 215 15.51 22.33 6.89
C ASP A 215 16.83 21.91 7.54
N LEU A 216 17.62 21.11 6.80
CA LEU A 216 18.90 20.59 7.26
C LEU A 216 19.92 21.72 7.47
N GLU A 217 19.73 22.90 6.86
CA GLU A 217 20.60 24.05 7.06
C GLU A 217 20.52 24.55 8.51
N LYS A 218 19.34 24.47 9.14
CA LYS A 218 19.18 24.78 10.57
C LYS A 218 19.99 23.86 11.49
N TYR A 219 20.28 22.64 11.06
CA TYR A 219 20.97 21.63 11.87
C TYR A 219 22.45 21.49 11.50
N PHE A 220 22.79 21.64 10.21
CA PHE A 220 24.10 21.35 9.64
C PHE A 220 24.69 22.53 8.85
N GLY A 221 24.15 23.75 9.04
CA GLY A 221 24.57 24.93 8.31
C GLY A 221 26.07 25.23 8.44
N LYS A 222 26.67 24.96 9.61
CA LYS A 222 28.11 25.15 9.83
C LYS A 222 28.95 24.17 9.01
N GLU A 223 28.52 22.92 8.91
CA GLU A 223 29.18 21.87 8.14
C GLU A 223 29.06 22.12 6.64
N PHE A 224 27.92 22.62 6.17
CA PHE A 224 27.74 23.07 4.79
C PHE A 224 28.65 24.24 4.44
N MET A 225 28.74 25.25 5.31
CA MET A 225 29.62 26.42 5.11
C MET A 225 31.10 26.01 5.11
N ASN A 226 31.53 25.18 6.07
CA ASN A 226 32.89 24.64 6.09
C ASN A 226 33.23 23.82 4.84
N TYR A 227 32.28 23.06 4.29
CA TYR A 227 32.50 22.30 3.05
C TYR A 227 32.62 23.21 1.83
N CYS A 228 31.82 24.29 1.76
CA CYS A 228 31.88 25.28 0.68
C CYS A 228 33.15 26.14 0.75
N GLU A 229 33.58 26.54 1.94
CA GLU A 229 34.82 27.29 2.15
C GLU A 229 36.06 26.46 1.76
N ASN A 230 36.09 25.18 2.10
CA ASN A 230 37.20 24.28 1.74
C ASN A 230 37.24 23.88 0.26
N LYS A 231 36.15 24.10 -0.51
CA LYS A 231 36.14 23.88 -1.97
C LYS A 231 36.69 25.04 -2.78
N ASN A 232 36.80 26.23 -2.20
CA ASN A 232 37.35 27.42 -2.85
C ASN A 232 38.87 27.57 -2.62
N VAL A 233 39.56 26.51 -2.19
CA VAL A 233 41.00 26.50 -1.86
C VAL A 233 41.84 25.67 -2.85
N PHE A 234 41.31 25.38 -4.05
CA PHE A 234 42.10 24.80 -5.15
C PHE A 234 41.93 25.61 -6.44
#